data_AF-A0A452XPM8-F1
#
_entry.id   AF-A0A452XPM8-F1
#
_cell.length_a   1.000
_cell.length_b   1.000
_cell.length_c   1.000
_cell.angle_alpha   90.00
_cell.angle_beta   90.00
_cell.angle_gamma   90.00
#
_symmetry.space_group_name_H-M   'P 1'
#
loop_
_entity.id
_entity.type
_entity.pdbx_description
1 polymer ?
#
loop_
_entity_poly.entity_id
_entity_poly.type
_entity_poly.pdbx_seq_one_letter_code
_entity_poly.pdbx_strand_id
1 'polypeptide(L)'
;MALRGDDDDDEEEEEKDYDAPFPVYPMRVFPDATGACVLGLNCHHRIYRTHDTSTTPSTLGKRTPSYMLQLFSMRLSSFEPLYPISVYGIFAIRDYLDPRRNYVFNRPRDDAVTIEKQGSFVIPLCSPCRGMYLLDKALVEVDLWVKKEGDESDDKQLLSA
;
A
#
# COMPACT_ATOMS: atom_id res chain seq x y z
N MET A 1 14.35 -41.48 41.71
CA MET A 1 13.06 -41.08 41.11
C MET A 1 13.01 -39.57 41.28
N ALA A 2 13.58 -38.76 40.37
CA ALA A 2 13.02 -38.35 39.06
C ALA A 2 11.56 -37.90 39.26
N LEU A 3 11.15 -36.66 38.95
CA LEU A 3 11.27 -35.97 37.66
C LEU A 3 11.40 -34.44 37.92
N ARG A 4 12.43 -33.78 37.37
CA ARG A 4 12.42 -33.04 36.08
C ARG A 4 11.47 -31.84 36.14
N GLY A 5 12.07 -30.65 36.08
CA GLY A 5 11.37 -29.40 35.82
C GLY A 5 10.81 -29.47 34.41
N ASP A 6 9.59 -28.97 34.29
CA ASP A 6 9.02 -28.61 33.00
C ASP A 6 9.06 -27.08 32.98
N ASP A 7 9.88 -26.59 32.04
CA ASP A 7 9.97 -25.20 31.65
C ASP A 7 8.60 -24.79 31.11
N ASP A 8 7.88 -23.94 31.84
CA ASP A 8 6.73 -23.23 31.31
C ASP A 8 7.30 -22.17 30.34
N ASP A 9 7.42 -22.56 29.06
CA ASP A 9 7.61 -21.63 27.95
C ASP A 9 6.36 -20.75 27.85
N ASP A 10 6.37 -19.63 28.59
CA ASP A 10 5.47 -18.50 28.37
C ASP A 10 5.78 -17.92 26.97
N GLU A 11 5.21 -18.53 25.93
CA GLU A 11 5.08 -17.90 24.62
C GLU A 11 4.17 -16.67 24.80
N GLU A 12 4.78 -15.50 24.99
CA GLU A 12 4.09 -14.21 24.90
C GLU A 12 3.45 -14.13 23.50
N GLU A 13 2.15 -14.47 23.42
CA GLU A 13 1.35 -14.22 22.23
C GLU A 13 1.34 -12.70 21.99
N GLU A 14 2.14 -12.24 21.03
CA GLU A 14 2.08 -10.86 20.54
C GLU A 14 0.64 -10.57 20.13
N GLU A 15 -0.06 -9.80 20.96
CA GLU A 15 -1.39 -9.28 20.69
C GLU A 15 -1.30 -8.39 19.45
N LYS A 16 -1.65 -8.97 18.29
CA LYS A 16 -1.68 -8.24 17.03
C LYS A 16 -2.80 -7.21 17.13
N ASP A 17 -2.43 -5.97 17.39
CA ASP A 17 -3.34 -4.83 17.33
C ASP A 17 -3.83 -4.63 15.89
N TYR A 18 -5.00 -5.21 15.60
CA TYR A 18 -5.70 -5.05 14.33
C TYR A 18 -6.41 -3.69 14.22
N ASP A 19 -6.36 -2.85 15.26
CA ASP A 19 -7.14 -1.61 15.39
C ASP A 19 -6.29 -0.33 15.34
N ALA A 20 -5.00 -0.45 14.97
CA ALA A 20 -4.10 0.69 14.81
C ALA A 20 -4.73 1.77 13.89
N PRO A 21 -4.99 3.00 14.40
CA PRO A 21 -5.62 4.06 13.64
C PRO A 21 -4.79 4.42 12.40
N PHE A 22 -5.44 4.56 11.24
CA PHE A 22 -4.75 4.98 10.02
C PHE A 22 -4.06 6.34 10.21
N PRO A 23 -2.79 6.50 9.77
CA PRO A 23 -2.07 7.76 9.92
C PRO A 23 -2.79 8.92 9.21
N VAL A 24 -2.77 10.07 9.89
CA VAL A 24 -3.51 11.28 9.52
C VAL A 24 -2.73 12.04 8.44
N TYR A 25 -3.22 11.92 7.20
CA TYR A 25 -2.89 12.62 5.94
C TYR A 25 -1.73 12.13 5.04
N PRO A 26 -1.89 12.23 3.69
CA PRO A 26 -3.13 12.42 2.95
C PRO A 26 -3.51 11.11 2.24
N MET A 27 -4.02 10.13 2.99
CA MET A 27 -5.08 9.32 2.40
C MET A 27 -6.27 10.25 2.27
N ARG A 28 -6.64 10.62 1.04
CA ARG A 28 -8.06 10.93 0.82
C ARG A 28 -8.80 9.70 1.30
N VAL A 29 -9.59 9.87 2.36
CA VAL A 29 -10.52 8.86 2.88
C VAL A 29 -11.12 8.15 1.68
N PHE A 30 -11.10 6.81 1.72
CA PHE A 30 -11.66 6.04 0.63
C PHE A 30 -13.01 6.64 0.20
N PRO A 31 -13.25 6.83 -1.11
CA PRO A 31 -14.48 7.41 -1.61
C PRO A 31 -15.71 6.70 -1.05
N ASP A 32 -16.90 7.27 -1.22
CA ASP A 32 -18.14 6.55 -0.94
C ASP A 32 -18.10 5.15 -1.58
N ALA A 33 -18.10 4.15 -0.71
CA ALA A 33 -18.19 2.75 -1.07
C ALA A 33 -19.65 2.43 -1.43
N THR A 34 -19.88 1.44 -2.30
CA THR A 34 -21.25 0.95 -2.50
C THR A 34 -21.81 0.38 -1.19
N GLY A 35 -23.12 0.47 -0.94
CA GLY A 35 -23.75 -0.13 0.25
C GLY A 35 -23.47 -1.63 0.43
N ALA A 36 -23.10 -2.33 -0.64
CA ALA A 36 -22.61 -3.71 -0.61
C ALA A 36 -21.34 -3.90 0.28
N CYS A 37 -20.51 -2.87 0.43
CA CYS A 37 -19.33 -2.89 1.30
C CYS A 37 -19.71 -3.00 2.79
N VAL A 38 -20.79 -2.33 3.21
CA VAL A 38 -21.30 -2.39 4.59
C VAL A 38 -21.87 -3.77 4.91
N LEU A 39 -22.32 -4.49 3.87
CA LEU A 39 -22.94 -5.82 4.00
C LEU A 39 -21.95 -6.98 3.80
N GLY A 40 -20.64 -6.71 3.66
CA GLY A 40 -19.63 -7.75 3.44
C GLY A 40 -19.75 -8.46 2.08
N LEU A 41 -20.39 -7.83 1.10
CA LEU A 41 -20.56 -8.35 -0.25
C LEU A 41 -19.47 -7.80 -1.19
N ASN A 42 -19.68 -7.87 -2.51
CA ASN A 42 -18.77 -7.28 -3.50
C ASN A 42 -18.64 -5.77 -3.30
N CYS A 43 -17.50 -5.35 -2.75
CA CYS A 43 -17.22 -3.96 -2.43
C CYS A 43 -16.47 -3.26 -3.58
N HIS A 44 -17.01 -2.13 -4.05
CA HIS A 44 -16.33 -1.24 -4.98
C HIS A 44 -16.50 0.21 -4.55
N HIS A 45 -15.44 1.01 -4.70
CA HIS A 45 -15.47 2.45 -4.45
C HIS A 45 -15.94 3.19 -5.70
N ARG A 46 -16.86 4.15 -5.52
CA ARG A 46 -17.55 4.83 -6.63
C ARG A 46 -16.61 5.63 -7.54
N ILE A 47 -15.56 6.23 -6.97
CA ILE A 47 -14.58 7.05 -7.71
C ILE A 47 -13.58 6.17 -8.49
N TYR A 48 -13.33 4.93 -8.07
CA TYR A 48 -12.42 4.01 -8.75
C TYR A 48 -13.09 3.22 -9.88
N ARG A 49 -14.12 3.77 -10.52
CA ARG A 49 -14.55 3.27 -11.84
C ARG A 49 -13.46 3.58 -12.86
N THR A 50 -13.34 2.75 -13.90
CA THR A 50 -12.29 2.86 -14.94
C THR A 50 -12.13 4.25 -15.54
N HIS A 51 -13.21 5.01 -15.61
CA HIS A 51 -13.30 6.27 -16.34
C HIS A 51 -13.63 7.47 -15.46
N ASP A 52 -14.11 7.27 -14.22
CA ASP A 52 -14.52 8.39 -13.36
C ASP A 52 -13.33 9.07 -12.67
N THR A 53 -12.21 8.39 -12.54
CA THR A 53 -10.96 8.92 -11.95
C THR A 53 -9.97 9.44 -12.98
N SER A 54 -10.10 9.01 -14.24
CA SER A 54 -9.21 9.41 -15.31
C SER A 54 -9.66 10.75 -15.90
N THR A 55 -8.77 11.74 -15.91
CA THR A 55 -8.97 13.00 -16.67
C THR A 55 -8.89 12.79 -18.19
N THR A 56 -8.39 11.64 -18.63
CA THR A 56 -8.36 11.24 -20.04
C THR A 56 -9.60 10.41 -20.37
N PRO A 57 -10.33 10.69 -21.47
CA PRO A 57 -11.43 9.85 -21.93
C PRO A 57 -11.00 8.39 -22.07
N SER A 58 -11.68 7.49 -21.36
CA SER A 58 -11.37 6.06 -21.42
C SER A 58 -11.83 5.48 -22.76
N THR A 59 -10.90 4.90 -23.52
CA THR A 59 -11.19 4.04 -24.67
C THR A 59 -11.42 2.58 -24.25
N LEU A 60 -11.36 2.28 -22.95
CA LEU A 60 -11.44 0.92 -22.41
C LEU A 60 -12.90 0.49 -22.27
N GLY A 61 -13.26 -0.61 -22.93
CA GLY A 61 -14.65 -1.05 -23.12
C GLY A 61 -15.43 -1.50 -21.85
N LYS A 62 -14.83 -1.52 -20.66
CA LYS A 62 -15.52 -1.88 -19.41
C LYS A 62 -15.84 -0.63 -18.57
N ARG A 63 -17.13 -0.27 -18.52
CA ARG A 63 -17.67 0.88 -17.77
C ARG A 63 -18.11 0.54 -16.35
N THR A 64 -18.46 -0.72 -16.08
CA THR A 64 -18.98 -1.16 -14.78
C THR A 64 -17.90 -1.84 -13.95
N PRO A 65 -17.70 -1.46 -12.67
CA PRO A 65 -16.74 -2.13 -11.79
C PRO A 65 -17.09 -3.62 -11.67
N SER A 66 -16.06 -4.47 -11.62
CA SER A 66 -16.19 -5.93 -11.56
C SER A 66 -15.08 -6.50 -10.66
N TYR A 67 -14.33 -7.53 -11.07
CA TYR A 67 -13.16 -8.02 -10.33
C TYR A 67 -12.11 -6.90 -10.20
N MET A 68 -12.19 -6.11 -9.12
CA MET A 68 -11.35 -4.94 -8.87
C MET A 68 -10.26 -5.29 -7.86
N LEU A 69 -9.05 -4.78 -8.06
CA LEU A 69 -8.02 -4.75 -7.05
C LEU A 69 -8.12 -3.45 -6.23
N GLN A 70 -7.91 -3.56 -4.93
CA GLN A 70 -7.78 -2.42 -4.04
C GLN A 70 -6.60 -2.63 -3.09
N LEU A 71 -5.83 -1.56 -2.87
CA LEU A 71 -4.74 -1.52 -1.92
C LEU A 71 -5.14 -0.62 -0.75
N PHE A 72 -5.02 -1.13 0.47
CA PHE A 72 -5.44 -0.44 1.70
C PHE A 72 -4.26 0.16 2.46
N SER A 73 -3.17 -0.58 2.54
CA SER A 73 -1.96 -0.14 3.22
C SER A 73 -0.75 -0.85 2.64
N MET A 74 0.41 -0.23 2.81
CA MET A 74 1.71 -0.86 2.61
C MET A 74 2.53 -0.62 3.88
N ARG A 75 3.08 -1.70 4.43
CA ARG A 75 3.87 -1.67 5.67
C ARG A 75 5.21 -2.34 5.41
N LEU A 76 6.27 -1.80 6.00
CA LEU A 76 7.59 -2.44 5.99
C LEU A 76 7.72 -3.34 7.23
N SER A 77 7.84 -4.65 7.00
CA SER A 77 7.87 -5.66 8.06
C SER A 77 9.28 -6.01 8.56
N SER A 78 10.31 -5.87 7.73
CA SER A 78 11.70 -6.25 8.07
C SER A 78 12.63 -5.05 8.22
N PHE A 79 12.09 -3.92 8.67
CA PHE A 79 12.81 -2.65 8.70
C PHE A 79 12.80 -2.08 10.12
N GLU A 80 13.94 -2.18 10.82
CA GLU A 80 14.08 -1.81 12.23
C GLU A 80 15.03 -0.61 12.48
N PRO A 81 14.97 0.50 11.75
CA PRO A 81 15.62 1.70 12.25
C PRO A 81 14.91 2.17 13.53
N LEU A 82 15.70 2.56 14.52
CA LEU A 82 15.25 3.24 15.74
C LEU A 82 14.81 4.69 15.47
N TYR A 83 14.90 5.15 14.22
CA TYR A 83 14.73 6.54 13.81
C TYR A 83 13.80 6.67 12.59
N PRO A 84 13.14 7.83 12.39
CA PRO A 84 12.34 8.10 11.21
C PRO A 84 13.15 7.98 9.92
N ILE A 85 12.54 7.48 8.85
CA ILE A 85 13.20 7.29 7.55
C ILE A 85 12.59 8.17 6.49
N SER A 86 13.39 8.65 5.55
CA SER A 86 12.90 9.33 4.36
C SER A 86 12.82 8.33 3.21
N VAL A 87 11.62 8.11 2.66
CA VAL A 87 11.37 7.14 1.59
C VAL A 87 10.94 7.84 0.30
N TYR A 88 11.50 7.41 -0.82
CA TYR A 88 11.11 7.85 -2.16
C TYR A 88 11.06 6.67 -3.13
N GLY A 89 10.58 6.92 -4.34
CA GLY A 89 10.44 5.93 -5.40
C GLY A 89 9.00 5.75 -5.85
N ILE A 90 8.70 4.57 -6.39
CA ILE A 90 7.41 4.25 -6.98
C ILE A 90 6.83 2.94 -6.43
N PHE A 91 5.50 2.93 -6.35
CA PHE A 91 4.69 1.71 -6.28
C PHE A 91 3.53 1.90 -7.25
N ALA A 92 3.48 1.07 -8.29
CA ALA A 92 2.45 1.15 -9.31
C ALA A 92 1.87 -0.23 -9.62
N ILE A 93 0.61 -0.23 -10.04
CA ILE A 93 -0.06 -1.41 -10.55
C ILE A 93 -0.32 -1.21 -12.04
N ARG A 94 -0.06 -2.24 -12.84
CA ARG A 94 -0.54 -2.34 -14.22
C ARG A 94 -1.56 -3.46 -14.29
N ASP A 95 -2.75 -3.11 -14.74
CA ASP A 95 -3.82 -4.08 -14.88
C ASP A 95 -3.96 -4.55 -16.32
N TYR A 96 -4.78 -5.58 -16.51
CA TYR A 96 -5.02 -6.16 -17.82
C TYR A 96 -5.65 -5.16 -18.82
N LEU A 97 -6.46 -4.21 -18.34
CA LEU A 97 -7.19 -3.30 -19.22
C LEU A 97 -6.30 -2.20 -19.78
N ASP A 98 -5.38 -1.66 -18.97
CA ASP A 98 -4.43 -0.66 -19.40
C ASP A 98 -3.04 -0.99 -18.81
N PRO A 99 -2.06 -1.29 -19.67
CA PRO A 99 -0.73 -1.63 -19.23
C PRO A 99 0.07 -0.41 -18.74
N ARG A 100 -0.49 0.80 -18.66
CA ARG A 100 0.19 1.97 -18.07
C ARG A 100 0.18 1.89 -16.54
N ARG A 101 1.26 2.43 -15.94
CA ARG A 101 1.42 2.54 -14.48
C ARG A 101 0.26 3.32 -13.87
N ASN A 102 -0.45 2.68 -12.95
CA ASN A 102 -1.38 3.32 -12.06
C ASN A 102 -0.70 3.44 -10.69
N TYR A 103 -0.18 4.62 -10.39
CA TYR A 103 0.61 4.85 -9.18
C TYR A 103 -0.27 4.84 -7.94
N VAL A 104 0.20 4.12 -6.93
CA VAL A 104 -0.30 4.15 -5.55
C VAL A 104 0.76 4.65 -4.57
N PHE A 105 2.00 4.84 -5.04
CA PHE A 105 3.02 5.68 -4.44
C PHE A 105 3.89 6.24 -5.56
N ASN A 106 4.18 7.54 -5.53
CA ASN A 106 5.06 8.18 -6.50
C ASN A 106 5.66 9.43 -5.86
N ARG A 107 6.88 9.30 -5.33
CA ARG A 107 7.61 10.38 -4.69
C ARG A 107 9.00 10.46 -5.29
N PRO A 108 9.40 11.56 -5.91
CA PRO A 108 10.79 11.74 -6.32
C PRO A 108 11.68 11.95 -5.08
N ARG A 109 13.00 11.81 -5.23
CA ARG A 109 13.97 11.87 -4.11
C ARG A 109 14.00 13.22 -3.40
N ASP A 110 13.83 14.30 -4.16
CA ASP A 110 13.76 15.68 -3.65
C ASP A 110 12.52 15.91 -2.79
N ASP A 111 11.44 15.16 -3.05
CA ASP A 111 10.17 15.19 -2.29
C ASP A 111 9.92 13.86 -1.54
N ALA A 112 10.99 13.25 -1.01
CA ALA A 112 10.91 12.05 -0.19
C ALA A 112 10.00 12.27 1.03
N VAL A 113 9.25 11.24 1.42
CA VAL A 113 8.35 11.31 2.57
C VAL A 113 9.00 10.74 3.82
N THR A 114 8.92 11.48 4.94
CA THR A 114 9.37 10.98 6.24
C THR A 114 8.33 10.04 6.84
N ILE A 115 8.75 8.84 7.21
CA ILE A 115 7.93 7.82 7.86
C ILE A 115 8.44 7.63 9.28
N GLU A 116 7.57 7.92 10.24
CA GLU A 116 7.83 7.73 11.66
C GLU A 116 7.52 6.28 12.08
N LYS A 117 8.22 5.79 13.12
CA LYS A 117 7.94 4.48 13.70
C LYS A 117 6.84 4.61 14.77
N GLN A 118 5.60 4.35 14.38
CA GLN A 118 4.46 4.22 15.29
C GLN A 118 3.95 2.77 15.27
N GLY A 119 4.74 1.85 15.83
CA GLY A 119 4.47 0.39 15.79
C GLY A 119 4.82 -0.28 14.45
N SER A 120 4.60 0.38 13.31
CA SER A 120 5.07 -0.08 11.99
C SER A 120 5.37 1.08 11.05
N PHE A 121 6.25 0.88 10.06
CA PHE A 121 6.51 1.86 9.01
C PHE A 121 5.44 1.74 7.92
N VAL A 122 4.38 2.55 8.03
CA VAL A 122 3.30 2.62 7.04
C VAL A 122 3.67 3.61 5.95
N ILE A 123 3.73 3.15 4.70
CA ILE A 123 4.01 4.01 3.55
C ILE A 123 2.71 4.70 3.13
N PRO A 124 2.69 6.04 3.03
CA PRO A 124 1.49 6.77 2.65
C PRO A 124 1.17 6.56 1.17
N LEU A 125 0.09 5.83 0.90
CA LEU A 125 -0.37 5.59 -0.47
C LEU A 125 -1.14 6.80 -1.01
N CYS A 126 -1.06 7.01 -2.32
CA CYS A 126 -1.90 7.97 -3.04
C CYS A 126 -3.10 7.28 -3.70
N SER A 127 -4.15 8.06 -4.00
CA SER A 127 -5.32 7.55 -4.72
C SER A 127 -4.93 7.21 -6.16
N PRO A 128 -5.22 5.99 -6.66
CA PRO A 128 -4.94 5.63 -8.04
C PRO A 128 -5.75 6.50 -9.00
N CYS A 129 -5.15 6.83 -10.16
CA CYS A 129 -5.77 7.67 -11.19
C CYS A 129 -6.88 6.97 -11.97
N ARG A 130 -7.11 5.68 -11.72
CA ARG A 130 -8.17 4.85 -12.31
C ARG A 130 -8.44 3.62 -11.46
N GLY A 131 -9.60 2.99 -11.66
CA GLY A 131 -9.84 1.64 -11.15
C GLY A 131 -8.87 0.60 -11.70
N MET A 132 -8.52 -0.40 -10.88
CA MET A 132 -7.62 -1.51 -11.23
C MET A 132 -8.41 -2.81 -11.47
N TYR A 133 -8.33 -3.40 -12.66
CA TYR A 133 -9.06 -4.62 -13.02
C TYR A 133 -8.22 -5.90 -12.89
N LEU A 134 -8.70 -6.86 -12.11
CA LEU A 134 -8.02 -8.13 -11.87
C LEU A 134 -8.79 -9.30 -12.52
N LEU A 135 -9.06 -9.19 -13.82
CA LEU A 135 -9.69 -10.28 -14.60
C LEU A 135 -8.73 -11.42 -14.94
N ASP A 136 -7.45 -11.10 -15.08
CA ASP A 136 -6.37 -12.05 -15.32
C ASP A 136 -5.24 -11.70 -14.35
N LYS A 137 -4.14 -11.13 -14.84
CA LYS A 137 -2.99 -10.75 -14.02
C LYS A 137 -2.89 -9.24 -13.89
N ALA A 138 -2.41 -8.79 -12.73
CA ALA A 138 -1.87 -7.45 -12.56
C ALA A 138 -0.37 -7.56 -12.31
N LEU A 139 0.41 -6.65 -12.89
CA LEU A 139 1.81 -6.48 -12.56
C LEU A 139 1.92 -5.46 -11.43
N VAL A 140 2.65 -5.84 -10.40
CA VAL A 140 3.06 -4.96 -9.30
C VAL A 140 4.47 -4.49 -9.64
N GLU A 141 4.65 -3.19 -9.81
CA GLU A 141 5.97 -2.58 -9.97
C GLU A 141 6.31 -1.79 -8.72
N VAL A 142 7.45 -2.12 -8.11
CA VAL A 142 7.93 -1.43 -6.91
C VAL A 142 9.40 -1.11 -7.09
N ASP A 143 9.76 0.14 -6.80
CA ASP A 143 11.15 0.56 -6.67
C ASP A 143 11.21 1.63 -5.59
N LEU A 144 11.60 1.24 -4.38
CA LEU A 144 11.56 2.06 -3.18
C LEU A 144 12.94 2.17 -2.56
N TRP A 145 13.24 3.37 -2.09
CA TRP A 145 14.56 3.76 -1.61
C TRP A 145 14.44 4.54 -0.31
N VAL A 146 15.42 4.34 0.57
CA VAL A 146 15.62 5.12 1.78
C VAL A 146 16.69 6.16 1.48
N LYS A 147 16.26 7.43 1.49
CA LYS A 147 17.14 8.58 1.32
C LYS A 147 18.08 8.71 2.51
N LYS A 148 19.36 8.91 2.23
CA LYS A 148 20.40 9.26 3.21
C LYS A 148 20.81 10.73 3.04
N GLU A 149 21.47 11.25 4.08
CA GLU A 149 22.13 12.55 3.97
C GLU A 149 23.25 12.42 2.94
N GLY A 150 23.34 13.38 2.02
CA GLY A 150 24.28 13.31 0.90
C GLY A 150 23.60 13.04 -0.44
N ASP A 151 24.35 12.40 -1.33
CA ASP A 151 23.93 12.16 -2.70
C ASP A 151 23.16 10.84 -2.87
N GLU A 152 22.74 10.55 -4.10
CA GLU A 152 22.00 9.33 -4.44
C GLU A 152 22.80 8.04 -4.22
N SER A 153 24.13 8.10 -4.16
CA SER A 153 24.96 6.91 -4.01
C SER A 153 24.95 6.34 -2.59
N ASP A 154 24.60 7.17 -1.60
CA ASP A 154 24.44 6.76 -0.21
C ASP A 154 23.06 6.16 0.10
N ASP A 155 22.10 6.34 -0.80
CA ASP A 155 20.73 5.87 -0.62
C ASP A 155 20.66 4.34 -0.63
N LYS A 156 19.75 3.80 0.18
CA LYS A 156 19.61 2.34 0.34
C LYS A 156 18.34 1.86 -0.33
N GLN A 157 18.48 0.91 -1.24
CA GLN A 157 17.32 0.25 -1.84
C GLN A 157 16.58 -0.56 -0.78
N LEU A 158 15.26 -0.37 -0.72
CA LEU A 158 14.37 -1.00 0.24
C LEU A 158 13.63 -2.17 -0.39
N LEU A 159 13.08 -1.97 -1.59
CA LEU A 159 12.37 -2.99 -2.34
C LEU A 159 12.43 -2.66 -3.83
N SER A 160 12.77 -3.63 -4.66
CA SER A 160 12.68 -3.55 -6.12
C SER A 160 12.15 -4.85 -6.67
N ALA A 161 11.07 -4.80 -7.47
CA ALA A 161 10.43 -5.95 -8.10
C ALA A 161 9.57 -5.54 -9.31
#